data_AF-A0A673U214-F1
#
_entry.id   AF-A0A673U214-F1
#
_cell.length_a   1.000
_cell.length_b   1.000
_cell.length_c   1.000
_cell.angle_alpha   90.00
_cell.angle_beta   90.00
_cell.angle_gamma   90.00
#
_symmetry.space_group_name_H-M   'P 1'
#
loop_
_entity.id
_entity.type
_entity.pdbx_description
1 polymer ?
#
loop_
_entity_poly.entity_id
_entity_poly.type
_entity_poly.pdbx_seq_one_letter_code
_entity_poly.pdbx_strand_id
1 'polypeptide(L)'
;MAVQIMIGIFHVLMWYFLLILYMGQIRGFFGTYEPVTYKAGCSLWGVIFIIAGVSIIRVARRPTPGVITFALIMNISCIITSVIASVLTTVELSTFNSVSYRNYGQAKLGREVSRILLLSYPLEISVALTHAIFSCMALTHHHEASLTAVPEELESTF
;
A
#
# COMPACT_ATOMS: atom_id res chain seq x y z
N MET A 1 7.66 2.96 9.80
CA MET A 1 8.82 2.59 8.95
C MET A 1 8.90 1.09 8.72
N ALA A 2 9.34 0.27 9.68
CA ALA A 2 9.47 -1.18 9.50
C ALA A 2 8.11 -1.87 9.24
N VAL A 3 7.07 -1.43 9.94
CA VAL A 3 5.70 -1.96 9.79
C VAL A 3 5.17 -1.82 8.35
N GLN A 4 5.38 -0.68 7.69
CA GLN A 4 4.91 -0.46 6.32
C GLN A 4 5.62 -1.37 5.30
N ILE A 5 6.92 -1.61 5.50
CA ILE A 5 7.69 -2.55 4.67
C ILE A 5 7.20 -3.98 4.90
N MET A 6 6.96 -4.37 6.15
CA MET A 6 6.40 -5.68 6.49
C MET A 6 5.01 -5.90 5.87
N ILE A 7 4.15 -4.88 5.92
CA ILE A 7 2.82 -4.91 5.29
C ILE A 7 2.95 -5.02 3.77
N GLY A 8 3.86 -4.27 3.14
CA GLY A 8 4.12 -4.36 1.70
C GLY A 8 4.60 -5.75 1.28
N ILE A 9 5.56 -6.33 2.00
CA ILE A 9 6.04 -7.70 1.76
C ILE A 9 4.90 -8.70 1.93
N PHE A 10 4.08 -8.56 2.98
CA PHE A 10 2.92 -9.39 3.22
C PHE A 10 1.95 -9.36 2.02
N HIS A 11 1.62 -8.18 1.48
CA HIS A 11 0.73 -8.05 0.32
C HIS A 11 1.30 -8.70 -0.95
N VAL A 12 2.61 -8.60 -1.18
CA VAL A 12 3.28 -9.26 -2.33
C VAL A 12 3.26 -10.78 -2.17
N LEU A 13 3.53 -11.30 -0.97
CA LEU A 13 3.45 -12.75 -0.69
C LEU A 13 2.03 -13.29 -0.80
N MET A 14 1.03 -12.55 -0.31
CA MET A 14 -0.37 -12.93 -0.45
C MET A 14 -0.81 -12.93 -1.91
N TRP A 15 -0.35 -11.98 -2.73
CA TRP A 15 -0.57 -12.03 -4.18
C TRP A 15 0.05 -13.27 -4.82
N TYR A 16 1.30 -13.57 -4.48
CA TYR A 16 2.00 -14.74 -5.00
C TYR A 16 1.30 -16.06 -4.58
N PHE A 17 0.77 -16.12 -3.37
CA PHE A 17 -0.03 -17.25 -2.91
C PHE A 17 -1.34 -17.39 -3.70
N LEU A 18 -2.07 -16.30 -3.92
CA LEU A 18 -3.25 -16.27 -4.78
C LEU A 18 -2.92 -16.70 -6.23
N LEU A 19 -1.76 -16.30 -6.75
CA LEU A 19 -1.27 -16.71 -8.07
C LEU A 19 -1.03 -18.22 -8.14
N ILE A 20 -0.41 -18.83 -7.13
CA ILE A 20 -0.20 -20.28 -7.06
C ILE A 20 -1.53 -21.02 -7.05
N LEU A 21 -2.50 -20.55 -6.24
CA LEU A 21 -3.83 -21.13 -6.20
C LEU A 21 -4.51 -21.06 -7.58
N TYR A 22 -4.40 -19.92 -8.26
CA TYR A 22 -4.96 -19.73 -9.60
C TYR A 22 -4.29 -20.60 -10.68
N MET A 23 -2.95 -20.65 -10.71
CA MET A 23 -2.20 -21.51 -11.65
C MET A 23 -2.48 -23.00 -11.41
N GLY A 24 -2.70 -23.38 -10.15
CA GLY A 24 -3.17 -24.72 -9.77
C GLY A 24 -4.55 -25.07 -10.35
N GLN A 25 -5.44 -24.08 -10.46
CA GLN A 25 -6.78 -24.26 -11.07
C GLN A 25 -6.73 -24.42 -12.58
N ILE A 26 -5.78 -23.77 -13.28
CA ILE A 26 -5.62 -23.89 -14.75
C ILE A 26 -4.98 -25.23 -15.15
N ARG A 27 -4.01 -25.73 -14.37
CA ARG A 27 -3.37 -27.04 -14.62
C ARG A 27 -4.27 -28.23 -14.27
N GLY A 28 -5.21 -28.04 -13.35
CA GLY A 28 -6.33 -28.96 -13.17
C GLY A 28 -7.31 -28.80 -14.33
N PHE A 29 -7.72 -29.87 -14.98
CA PHE A 29 -8.44 -29.86 -16.27
C PHE A 29 -9.85 -29.25 -16.26
N PHE A 30 -10.25 -28.39 -15.30
CA PHE A 30 -11.64 -27.96 -15.18
C PHE A 30 -11.88 -26.64 -14.41
N GLY A 31 -12.56 -25.70 -15.10
CA GLY A 31 -13.32 -24.59 -14.54
C GLY A 31 -12.49 -23.48 -13.88
N THR A 32 -12.21 -22.42 -14.63
CA THR A 32 -11.47 -21.23 -14.19
C THR A 32 -12.30 -20.39 -13.22
N TYR A 33 -11.91 -20.35 -11.95
CA TYR A 33 -12.27 -19.23 -11.08
C TYR A 33 -11.33 -18.09 -11.47
N GLU A 34 -11.88 -16.99 -12.01
CA GLU A 34 -11.12 -15.80 -12.38
C GLU A 34 -11.28 -14.72 -11.31
N PRO A 35 -10.42 -14.69 -10.27
CA PRO A 35 -10.48 -13.64 -9.27
C PRO A 35 -10.18 -12.29 -9.90
N VAL A 36 -11.08 -11.32 -9.71
CA VAL A 36 -10.96 -9.97 -10.26
C VAL A 36 -9.71 -9.27 -9.71
N THR A 37 -9.34 -9.51 -8.46
CA THR A 37 -8.07 -9.03 -7.85
C THR A 37 -6.82 -9.51 -8.59
N TYR A 38 -6.85 -10.70 -9.20
CA TYR A 38 -5.75 -11.20 -10.03
C TYR A 38 -5.66 -10.44 -11.35
N LYS A 39 -6.78 -10.25 -12.06
CA LYS A 39 -6.83 -9.51 -13.33
C LYS A 39 -6.49 -8.03 -13.16
N ALA A 40 -6.88 -7.44 -12.03
CA ALA A 40 -6.55 -6.07 -11.66
C ALA A 40 -5.11 -5.91 -11.13
N GLY A 41 -4.40 -7.00 -10.83
CA GLY A 41 -3.05 -6.97 -10.26
C GLY A 41 -2.98 -6.25 -8.92
N CYS A 42 -4.09 -6.10 -8.20
CA CYS A 42 -4.23 -5.13 -7.12
C CYS A 42 -3.29 -5.41 -5.94
N SER A 43 -2.89 -6.68 -5.74
CA SER A 43 -1.96 -7.06 -4.69
C SER A 43 -0.47 -6.99 -5.11
N LEU A 44 -0.15 -6.78 -6.41
CA LEU A 44 1.20 -6.35 -6.86
C LEU A 44 1.49 -4.90 -6.44
N TRP A 45 0.46 -4.12 -6.13
CA TRP A 45 0.61 -2.73 -5.71
C TRP A 45 1.26 -2.64 -4.31
N GLY A 46 1.44 -3.77 -3.61
CA GLY A 46 2.28 -3.88 -2.42
C GLY A 46 3.73 -3.41 -2.63
N VAL A 47 4.24 -3.41 -3.86
CA VAL A 47 5.55 -2.81 -4.19
C VAL A 47 5.58 -1.31 -3.90
N ILE A 48 4.45 -0.60 -4.12
CA ILE A 48 4.34 0.83 -3.82
C ILE A 48 4.46 1.06 -2.31
N PHE A 49 3.87 0.19 -1.48
CA PHE A 49 4.01 0.24 -0.01
C PHE A 49 5.47 0.04 0.44
N ILE A 50 6.21 -0.86 -0.23
CA ILE A 50 7.63 -1.07 0.05
C ILE A 50 8.44 0.19 -0.30
N ILE A 51 8.21 0.80 -1.47
CA ILE A 51 8.91 2.01 -1.90
C ILE A 51 8.59 3.19 -0.95
N ALA A 52 7.34 3.33 -0.52
CA ALA A 52 6.95 4.33 0.46
C ALA A 52 7.67 4.12 1.81
N GLY A 53 7.71 2.88 2.30
CA GLY A 53 8.44 2.51 3.51
C GLY A 53 9.95 2.84 3.43
N VAL A 54 10.60 2.55 2.30
CA VAL A 54 12.01 2.91 2.06
C VAL A 54 12.22 4.42 1.99
N SER A 55 11.27 5.15 1.40
CA SER A 55 11.31 6.61 1.31
C SER A 55 11.30 7.27 2.70
N ILE A 56 10.52 6.73 3.63
CA ILE A 56 10.48 7.21 5.03
C ILE A 56 11.81 6.94 5.75
N ILE A 57 12.47 5.80 5.51
CA ILE A 57 13.82 5.54 6.05
C ILE A 57 14.81 6.59 5.53
N ARG A 58 14.66 6.98 4.26
CA ARG A 58 15.51 7.99 3.63
C ARG A 58 15.29 9.38 4.26
N VAL A 59 14.04 9.74 4.56
CA VAL A 59 13.71 10.95 5.33
C VAL A 59 14.38 10.93 6.71
N ALA A 60 14.31 9.81 7.43
CA ALA A 60 14.91 9.69 8.76
C ALA A 60 16.45 9.80 8.77
N ARG A 61 17.12 9.40 7.68
CA ARG A 61 18.58 9.52 7.55
C ARG A 61 19.04 10.89 7.04
N ARG A 62 18.34 11.47 6.07
CA ARG A 62 18.67 12.76 5.46
C ARG A 62 17.39 13.55 5.20
N PRO A 63 16.94 14.36 6.16
CA PRO A 63 15.74 15.16 6.01
C PRO A 63 16.03 16.35 5.09
N THR A 64 15.92 16.13 3.77
CA THR A 64 15.91 17.21 2.79
C THR A 64 14.47 17.48 2.33
N PRO A 65 14.09 18.73 2.05
CA PRO A 65 12.71 19.09 1.70
C PRO A 65 12.20 18.32 0.48
N GLY A 66 13.06 18.04 -0.51
CA GLY A 66 12.71 17.21 -1.67
C GLY A 66 12.41 15.75 -1.31
N VAL A 67 13.16 15.15 -0.38
CA VAL A 67 12.94 13.75 0.05
C VAL A 67 11.68 13.65 0.94
N ILE A 68 11.41 14.67 1.77
CA ILE A 68 10.18 14.77 2.57
C ILE A 68 8.95 14.87 1.65
N THR A 69 9.02 15.74 0.63
CA THR A 69 7.94 15.90 -0.35
C THR A 69 7.71 14.62 -1.14
N PHE A 70 8.77 13.95 -1.59
CA PHE A 70 8.67 12.66 -2.27
C PHE A 70 8.00 11.59 -1.38
N ALA A 71 8.41 11.48 -0.11
CA ALA A 71 7.81 10.54 0.82
C ALA A 71 6.32 10.84 1.07
N LEU A 72 5.92 12.11 1.12
CA LEU A 72 4.52 12.52 1.25
C LEU A 72 3.69 12.10 0.02
N ILE A 73 4.18 12.34 -1.20
CA ILE A 73 3.54 11.90 -2.45
C ILE A 73 3.36 10.38 -2.44
N MET A 74 4.40 9.63 -2.06
CA MET A 74 4.33 8.17 -1.97
C MET A 74 3.28 7.72 -0.97
N ASN A 75 3.23 8.30 0.24
CA ASN A 75 2.22 7.93 1.24
C ASN A 75 0.78 8.25 0.78
N ILE A 76 0.55 9.37 0.09
CA ILE A 76 -0.76 9.69 -0.51
C ILE A 76 -1.13 8.65 -1.56
N SER A 77 -0.18 8.26 -2.41
CA SER A 77 -0.41 7.19 -3.39
C SER A 77 -0.79 5.88 -2.69
N CYS A 78 -0.10 5.51 -1.60
CA CYS A 78 -0.43 4.31 -0.81
C CYS A 78 -1.88 4.34 -0.29
N ILE A 79 -2.35 5.49 0.20
CA ILE A 79 -3.73 5.65 0.66
C ILE A 79 -4.72 5.40 -0.48
N ILE A 80 -4.54 6.07 -1.62
CA ILE A 80 -5.41 5.92 -2.80
C ILE A 80 -5.45 4.46 -3.26
N THR A 81 -4.28 3.83 -3.37
CA THR A 81 -4.16 2.44 -3.78
C THR A 81 -4.86 1.48 -2.82
N SER A 82 -4.73 1.68 -1.51
CA SER A 82 -5.38 0.85 -0.49
C SER A 82 -6.89 0.99 -0.51
N VAL A 83 -7.41 2.21 -0.73
CA VAL A 83 -8.85 2.44 -0.89
C VAL A 83 -9.39 1.70 -2.11
N ILE A 84 -8.75 1.86 -3.28
CA ILE A 84 -9.18 1.16 -4.51
C ILE A 84 -9.12 -0.37 -4.32
N ALA A 85 -8.04 -0.88 -3.72
CA ALA A 85 -7.87 -2.30 -3.46
C ALA A 85 -8.93 -2.85 -2.50
N SER A 86 -9.28 -2.10 -1.46
CA SER A 86 -10.33 -2.49 -0.52
C SER A 86 -11.69 -2.61 -1.22
N VAL A 87 -12.07 -1.63 -2.05
CA VAL A 87 -13.33 -1.64 -2.79
C VAL A 87 -13.38 -2.81 -3.77
N LEU A 88 -12.32 -3.02 -4.55
CA LEU A 88 -12.24 -4.15 -5.48
C LEU A 88 -12.35 -5.50 -4.76
N THR A 89 -11.68 -5.65 -3.62
CA THR A 89 -11.72 -6.87 -2.81
C THR A 89 -13.11 -7.11 -2.24
N THR A 90 -13.81 -6.08 -1.78
CA THR A 90 -15.20 -6.18 -1.31
C THR A 90 -16.18 -6.54 -2.43
N VAL A 91 -16.02 -5.93 -3.61
CA VAL A 91 -16.85 -6.25 -4.80
C VAL A 91 -16.65 -7.71 -5.22
N GLU A 92 -15.40 -8.20 -5.21
CA GLU A 92 -15.11 -9.60 -5.50
C GLU A 92 -15.75 -10.54 -4.48
N LEU A 93 -15.61 -10.24 -3.18
CA LEU A 93 -16.17 -11.06 -2.12
C LEU A 93 -17.71 -11.10 -2.13
N SER A 94 -18.35 -10.00 -2.53
CA SER A 94 -19.82 -9.86 -2.55
C SER A 94 -20.46 -10.46 -3.81
N THR A 95 -19.77 -10.41 -4.95
CA THR A 95 -20.29 -10.90 -6.24
C THR A 95 -20.26 -12.42 -6.34
N PHE A 96 -19.23 -13.08 -5.80
CA PHE A 96 -19.06 -14.53 -5.91
C PHE A 96 -19.68 -15.29 -4.74
N ASN A 97 -21.01 -15.35 -4.63
CA ASN A 97 -21.66 -16.16 -3.58
C ASN A 97 -21.71 -17.67 -3.89
N SER A 98 -21.72 -18.09 -5.16
CA SER A 98 -21.84 -19.50 -5.55
C SER A 98 -20.51 -20.07 -6.08
N VAL A 99 -19.77 -20.76 -5.22
CA VAL A 99 -18.55 -21.48 -5.62
C VAL A 99 -18.93 -22.89 -6.10
N SER A 100 -18.44 -23.29 -7.27
CA SER A 100 -18.59 -24.67 -7.76
C SER A 100 -17.95 -25.66 -6.79
N TYR A 101 -18.73 -26.64 -6.31
CA TYR A 101 -18.35 -27.62 -5.27
C TYR A 101 -17.03 -28.36 -5.55
N ARG A 102 -16.62 -28.45 -6.82
CA ARG A 102 -15.44 -29.20 -7.27
C ARG A 102 -14.10 -28.48 -7.02
N ASN A 103 -14.08 -27.14 -7.00
CA ASN A 103 -12.91 -26.32 -6.65
C ASN A 103 -13.07 -25.63 -5.28
N TYR A 104 -13.98 -26.15 -4.45
CA TYR A 104 -14.40 -25.52 -3.20
C TYR A 104 -13.24 -25.28 -2.22
N GLY A 105 -12.28 -26.21 -2.12
CA GLY A 105 -11.12 -26.07 -1.23
C GLY A 105 -10.24 -24.88 -1.58
N GLN A 106 -9.80 -24.77 -2.84
CA GLN A 106 -8.93 -23.67 -3.28
C GLN A 106 -9.65 -22.33 -3.31
N ALA A 107 -10.92 -22.30 -3.72
CA ALA A 107 -11.72 -21.08 -3.70
C ALA A 107 -12.06 -20.60 -2.27
N LYS A 108 -12.26 -21.52 -1.32
CA LYS A 108 -12.44 -21.19 0.10
C LYS A 108 -11.16 -20.60 0.69
N LEU A 109 -10.00 -21.18 0.40
CA LEU A 109 -8.70 -20.65 0.83
C LEU A 109 -8.42 -19.27 0.24
N GLY A 110 -8.64 -19.08 -1.07
CA GLY A 110 -8.49 -17.77 -1.71
C GLY A 110 -9.39 -16.71 -1.07
N ARG A 111 -10.65 -17.06 -0.76
CA ARG A 111 -11.59 -16.16 -0.08
C ARG A 111 -11.14 -15.76 1.32
N GLU A 112 -10.57 -16.70 2.08
CA GLU A 112 -10.05 -16.40 3.41
C GLU A 112 -8.83 -15.46 3.33
N VAL A 113 -7.95 -15.70 2.37
CA VAL A 113 -6.81 -14.80 2.09
C VAL A 113 -7.31 -13.41 1.70
N SER A 114 -8.32 -13.29 0.83
CA SER A 114 -8.95 -12.00 0.48
C SER A 114 -9.58 -11.30 1.69
N ARG A 115 -10.17 -12.04 2.65
CA ARG A 115 -10.68 -11.46 3.91
C ARG A 115 -9.55 -10.91 4.77
N ILE A 116 -8.44 -11.64 4.88
CA ILE A 116 -7.26 -11.19 5.63
C ILE A 116 -6.67 -9.94 4.97
N LEU A 117 -6.56 -9.91 3.64
CA LEU A 117 -6.15 -8.73 2.86
C LEU A 117 -7.07 -7.52 3.13
N LEU A 118 -8.39 -7.75 3.20
CA LEU A 118 -9.35 -6.69 3.48
C LEU A 118 -9.12 -6.05 4.86
N LEU A 119 -8.71 -6.84 5.86
CA LEU A 119 -8.36 -6.35 7.19
C LEU A 119 -7.02 -5.61 7.21
N SER A 120 -6.09 -5.93 6.31
CA SER A 120 -4.79 -5.24 6.23
C SER A 120 -4.84 -3.88 5.53
N TYR A 121 -5.82 -3.61 4.66
CA TYR A 121 -5.93 -2.30 3.98
C TYR A 121 -6.18 -1.11 4.93
N PRO A 122 -7.10 -1.19 5.91
CA PRO A 122 -7.27 -0.13 6.91
C PRO A 122 -6.01 0.14 7.75
N LEU A 123 -5.24 -0.92 8.05
CA LEU A 123 -3.97 -0.78 8.77
C LEU A 123 -2.95 0.00 7.93
N GLU A 124 -2.83 -0.30 6.63
CA GLU A 124 -1.94 0.45 5.73
C GLU A 124 -2.38 1.92 5.60
N ILE A 125 -3.68 2.19 5.47
CA ILE A 125 -4.21 3.56 5.44
C ILE A 125 -3.83 4.31 6.71
N SER A 126 -3.94 3.68 7.88
CA SER A 126 -3.64 4.30 9.17
C SER A 126 -2.15 4.63 9.31
N VAL A 127 -1.27 3.71 8.89
CA VAL A 127 0.19 3.90 8.91
C VAL A 127 0.62 4.98 7.91
N ALA A 128 0.10 4.93 6.67
CA ALA A 128 0.40 5.92 5.65
C ALA A 128 -0.09 7.32 6.03
N LEU A 129 -1.28 7.43 6.65
CA LEU A 129 -1.82 8.69 7.14
C LEU A 129 -0.94 9.28 8.25
N THR A 130 -0.53 8.45 9.21
CA THR A 130 0.38 8.88 10.28
C THR A 130 1.68 9.45 9.71
N HIS A 131 2.28 8.74 8.74
CA HIS A 131 3.50 9.18 8.09
C HIS A 131 3.31 10.44 7.22
N ALA A 132 2.17 10.59 6.55
CA ALA A 132 1.84 11.81 5.81
C ALA A 132 1.71 13.03 6.73
N ILE A 133 1.07 12.88 7.90
CA ILE A 133 0.95 13.96 8.90
C ILE A 133 2.34 14.39 9.40
N PHE A 134 3.20 13.43 9.77
CA PHE A 134 4.57 13.73 10.19
C PHE A 134 5.38 14.41 9.09
N SER A 135 5.28 13.96 7.85
CA SER A 135 5.95 14.62 6.71
C SER A 135 5.42 16.03 6.46
N CYS A 136 4.13 16.27 6.66
CA CYS A 136 3.54 17.60 6.55
C CYS A 136 4.08 18.54 7.63
N MET A 137 4.09 18.11 8.90
CA MET A 137 4.64 18.91 10.00
C MET A 137 6.12 19.25 9.79
N ALA A 138 6.91 18.27 9.34
CA ALA A 138 8.32 18.47 9.04
C ALA A 138 8.52 19.51 7.91
N LEU A 139 7.68 19.48 6.88
CA LEU A 139 7.74 20.43 5.78
C LEU A 139 7.38 21.86 6.23
N THR A 140 6.34 22.02 7.06
CA THR A 140 5.95 23.32 7.62
C THR A 140 7.06 23.92 8.47
N HIS A 141 7.69 23.12 9.35
CA HIS A 141 8.79 23.60 10.20
C HIS A 141 10.01 24.02 9.37
N HIS A 142 10.35 23.28 8.31
CA HIS A 142 11.43 23.69 7.40
C HIS A 142 11.10 24.97 6.63
N HIS A 143 9.83 25.17 6.26
CA HIS A 143 9.39 26.39 5.58
C HIS A 143 9.47 27.61 6.51
N GLU A 144 9.00 27.49 7.76
CA GLU A 144 9.11 28.56 8.77
C GLU A 144 10.57 28.93 9.04
N ALA A 145 11.44 27.94 9.26
CA ALA A 145 12.88 28.18 9.49
C ALA A 145 13.57 28.87 8.29
N SER A 146 13.17 28.54 7.06
CA SER A 146 13.67 29.22 5.87
C SER A 146 13.18 30.67 5.78
N LEU A 147 11.94 30.94 6.23
CA LEU A 147 11.35 32.27 6.23
C LEU A 147 11.96 33.19 7.30
N THR A 148 12.44 32.64 8.41
CA THR A 148 13.12 33.40 9.47
C THR A 148 14.59 33.67 9.16
N ALA A 149 15.26 32.82 8.36
CA ALA A 149 16.65 33.04 7.97
C ALA A 149 16.82 34.16 6.92
N VAL A 150 15.87 34.30 5.99
CA VAL A 150 15.87 35.36 4.96
C VAL A 150 15.93 36.78 5.54
N PRO A 151 15.14 37.16 6.56
CA PRO A 151 15.21 38.49 7.15
C PRO A 151 16.52 38.72 7.94
N GLU A 152 17.10 37.73 8.62
CA GLU A 152 18.38 37.89 9.35
C GLU A 152 19.57 38.13 8.40
N GLU A 153 19.60 37.49 7.23
CA GLU A 153 20.65 37.75 6.23
C GLU A 153 20.53 39.17 5.63
N LEU A 154 19.30 39.66 5.46
CA LEU A 154 19.01 41.02 5.00
C LEU A 154 19.36 42.10 6.05
N GLU A 155 19.23 41.78 7.33
CA GLU A 155 19.53 42.70 8.43
C GLU A 155 21.03 42.74 8.77
N SER A 156 21.78 41.66 8.48
CA SER A 156 23.23 41.59 8.69
C SER A 156 24.10 42.09 7.52
N THR A 157 23.48 42.43 6.39
CA THR A 157 24.17 43.05 5.23
C THR A 157 24.09 44.59 5.19
N PHE A 158 23.44 45.21 6.18
CA PHE A 158 23.42 46.67 6.40
C PHE A 158 24.34 47.07 7.57
#